data_AF-A0A2H3CC22-F1
#
_entry.id   AF-A0A2H3CC22-F1
#
_cell.length_a   1.000
_cell.length_b   1.000
_cell.length_c   1.000
_cell.angle_alpha   90.00
_cell.angle_beta   90.00
_cell.angle_gamma   90.00
#
_symmetry.space_group_name_H-M   'P 1'
#
loop_
_entity.id
_entity.type
_entity.pdbx_description
1 polymer ?
#
loop_
_entity_poly.entity_id
_entity_poly.type
_entity_poly.pdbx_seq_one_letter_code
_entity_poly.pdbx_strand_id
1 'polypeptide(L)'
;MASFQIYLKPRPVSPVYGHSNYLPFKCPSDFEYGPFFADYGTIPSDATEVYTLQSSALATSLSTFYSQLIPSLDAQVPDPNKCHRSGWQGLLQLAVAKTHSSFHFQLECEDHIVRLVKGDSAPAPPPASKRSEDFSPEWYKIVYPTLLRGDVELRDTKSRDTELELFVWAHMFQVADERSRKCFQ
;
A
#
# COMPACT_ATOMS: atom_id res chain seq x y z
N MET A 1 6.18 21.50 1.72
CA MET A 1 5.34 20.29 1.92
C MET A 1 4.50 20.12 0.68
N ALA A 2 4.43 18.91 0.12
CA ALA A 2 3.54 18.62 -1.00
C ALA A 2 2.14 18.32 -0.47
N SER A 3 1.11 18.88 -1.10
CA SER A 3 -0.29 18.56 -0.82
C SER A 3 -0.87 17.76 -1.96
N PHE A 4 -1.62 16.71 -1.64
CA PHE A 4 -2.35 15.92 -2.62
C PHE A 4 -3.75 15.61 -2.11
N GLN A 5 -4.66 15.33 -3.05
CA GLN A 5 -6.04 15.03 -2.76
C GLN A 5 -6.30 13.53 -2.84
N ILE A 6 -7.01 13.02 -1.85
CA ILE A 6 -7.52 11.66 -1.81
C ILE A 6 -9.03 11.74 -2.00
N TYR A 7 -9.53 10.98 -2.96
CA TYR A 7 -10.94 10.82 -3.23
C TYR A 7 -11.39 9.46 -2.73
N LEU A 8 -12.48 9.43 -1.97
CA LEU A 8 -13.04 8.21 -1.39
C LEU A 8 -14.53 8.12 -1.76
N LYS A 9 -14.97 6.89 -2.04
CA LYS A 9 -16.39 6.59 -2.22
C LYS A 9 -17.13 6.58 -0.88
N PRO A 10 -18.44 6.90 -0.87
CA PRO A 10 -19.33 6.59 0.23
C PRO A 10 -19.20 5.12 0.60
N ARG A 11 -18.99 4.83 1.89
CA ARG A 11 -18.77 3.47 2.37
C ARG A 11 -20.12 2.81 2.69
N PRO A 12 -20.21 1.47 2.62
CA PRO A 12 -21.40 0.77 3.10
C PRO A 12 -21.60 1.01 4.60
N VAL A 13 -22.76 0.64 5.14
CA VAL A 13 -23.00 0.74 6.58
C VAL A 13 -22.08 -0.26 7.29
N SER A 14 -21.20 0.24 8.16
CA SER A 14 -20.30 -0.61 8.94
C SER A 14 -21.11 -1.38 9.99
N PRO A 15 -20.87 -2.68 10.19
CA PRO A 15 -21.48 -3.43 11.29
C PRO A 15 -20.98 -2.95 12.67
N VAL A 16 -19.83 -2.28 12.71
CA VAL A 16 -19.21 -1.77 13.95
C VAL A 16 -19.57 -0.30 14.18
N TYR A 17 -19.52 0.52 13.12
CA TYR A 17 -19.66 1.98 13.23
C TYR A 17 -20.94 2.54 12.60
N GLY A 18 -21.82 1.70 12.05
CA GLY A 18 -23.06 2.12 11.43
C GLY A 18 -22.82 3.08 10.27
N HIS A 19 -23.42 4.26 10.36
CA HIS A 19 -23.33 5.34 9.35
C HIS A 19 -22.17 6.32 9.58
N SER A 20 -21.33 6.11 10.60
CA SER A 20 -20.15 6.96 10.81
C SER A 20 -19.20 6.87 9.62
N ASN A 21 -18.41 7.93 9.40
CA ASN A 21 -17.30 7.90 8.45
C ASN A 21 -16.22 6.94 8.97
N TYR A 22 -15.76 6.00 8.15
CA TYR A 22 -14.71 5.07 8.52
C TYR A 22 -13.80 4.73 7.33
N LEU A 23 -12.59 4.25 7.65
CA LEU A 23 -11.59 3.77 6.71
C LEU A 23 -11.49 2.24 6.78
N PRO A 24 -11.67 1.53 5.67
CA PRO A 24 -11.62 0.06 5.62
C PRO A 24 -10.19 -0.44 5.32
N PHE A 25 -9.36 -0.64 6.34
CA PHE A 25 -7.97 -1.13 6.17
C PHE A 25 -7.89 -2.55 5.62
N LYS A 26 -8.93 -3.36 5.81
CA LYS A 26 -8.99 -4.74 5.32
C LYS A 26 -9.43 -4.74 3.84
N CYS A 27 -8.48 -4.53 2.95
CA CYS A 27 -8.72 -4.42 1.52
C CYS A 27 -8.38 -5.75 0.82
N PRO A 28 -9.36 -6.51 0.28
CA PRO A 28 -9.07 -7.39 -0.83
C PRO A 28 -8.69 -6.58 -2.08
N SER A 29 -8.02 -7.23 -3.03
CA SER A 29 -7.55 -6.67 -4.30
C SER A 29 -8.56 -5.88 -5.12
N ASP A 30 -9.83 -6.27 -5.01
CA ASP A 30 -10.92 -5.80 -5.86
C ASP A 30 -11.81 -4.79 -5.11
N PHE A 31 -11.25 -4.16 -4.08
CA PHE A 31 -12.00 -3.32 -3.18
C PHE A 31 -12.31 -1.96 -3.80
N GLU A 32 -13.57 -1.78 -4.15
CA GLU A 32 -14.10 -0.60 -4.84
C GLU A 32 -13.96 0.71 -4.05
N TYR A 33 -13.64 0.66 -2.74
CA TYR A 33 -13.58 1.82 -1.85
C TYR A 33 -12.15 2.24 -1.47
N GLY A 34 -11.14 1.80 -2.23
CA GLY A 34 -9.76 2.25 -2.05
C GLY A 34 -9.58 3.76 -2.27
N PRO A 35 -8.41 4.32 -1.89
CA PRO A 35 -8.11 5.72 -2.18
C PRO A 35 -7.91 5.94 -3.69
N PHE A 36 -8.60 6.95 -4.24
CA PHE A 36 -8.42 7.39 -5.62
C PHE A 36 -7.63 8.69 -5.66
N PHE A 37 -6.78 8.82 -6.69
CA PHE A 37 -5.88 9.95 -6.87
C PHE A 37 -6.01 10.50 -8.28
N ALA A 38 -6.34 11.79 -8.40
CA ALA A 38 -6.56 12.46 -9.70
C ALA A 38 -5.36 12.36 -10.64
N ASP A 39 -4.15 12.45 -10.08
CA ASP A 39 -2.90 12.48 -10.84
C ASP A 39 -2.53 11.12 -11.46
N TYR A 40 -3.14 10.03 -10.98
CA TYR A 40 -2.76 8.66 -11.34
C TYR A 40 -3.89 7.85 -11.97
N GLY A 41 -5.10 8.41 -12.08
CA GLY A 41 -6.24 7.69 -12.65
C GLY A 41 -7.51 8.52 -12.73
N THR A 42 -8.52 7.92 -13.37
CA THR A 42 -9.86 8.52 -13.41
C THR A 42 -10.54 8.35 -12.06
N ILE A 43 -11.04 9.45 -11.51
CA ILE A 43 -11.82 9.43 -10.28
C ILE A 43 -13.24 8.92 -10.60
N PRO A 44 -13.70 7.86 -9.93
CA PRO A 44 -15.08 7.40 -10.07
C PRO A 44 -16.09 8.51 -9.73
N SER A 45 -17.19 8.62 -10.47
CA SER A 45 -18.20 9.67 -10.26
C SER A 45 -18.88 9.62 -8.89
N ASP A 46 -18.87 8.43 -8.26
CA ASP A 46 -19.37 8.18 -6.92
C ASP A 46 -18.33 8.45 -5.83
N ALA A 47 -17.07 8.79 -6.14
CA ALA A 47 -16.04 9.15 -5.17
C ALA A 47 -16.17 10.62 -4.72
N THR A 48 -17.20 10.90 -3.93
CA THR A 48 -17.58 12.27 -3.55
C THR A 48 -16.82 12.84 -2.35
N GLU A 49 -16.15 12.00 -1.55
CA GLU A 49 -15.47 12.46 -0.35
C GLU A 49 -14.02 12.85 -0.66
N VAL A 50 -13.65 14.09 -0.36
CA VAL A 50 -12.34 14.64 -0.71
C VAL A 50 -11.58 15.02 0.56
N TYR A 51 -10.36 14.51 0.66
CA TYR A 51 -9.42 14.80 1.74
C TYR A 51 -8.14 15.39 1.16
N THR A 52 -7.59 16.42 1.80
CA THR A 52 -6.28 16.96 1.41
C THR A 52 -5.27 16.60 2.48
N LEU A 53 -4.22 15.86 2.11
CA LEU A 53 -3.13 15.51 3.01
C LEU A 53 -1.87 16.30 2.67
N GLN A 54 -1.05 16.54 3.68
CA GLN A 54 0.25 17.19 3.55
C GLN A 54 1.36 16.25 4.04
N SER A 55 1.83 15.38 3.16
CA SER A 55 2.96 14.48 3.45
C SER A 55 3.86 14.39 2.22
N SER A 56 5.05 14.98 2.32
CA SER A 56 6.03 14.96 1.22
C SER A 56 6.59 13.57 0.95
N ALA A 57 6.77 12.78 2.02
CA ALA A 57 7.18 11.39 1.90
C ALA A 57 6.11 10.61 1.12
N LEU A 58 4.85 10.68 1.56
CA LEU A 58 3.78 9.96 0.89
C LEU A 58 3.58 10.42 -0.56
N ALA A 59 3.65 11.72 -0.86
CA ALA A 59 3.54 12.22 -2.24
C ALA A 59 4.64 11.65 -3.15
N THR A 60 5.87 11.52 -2.64
CA THR A 60 6.99 10.95 -3.39
C THR A 60 6.76 9.46 -3.63
N SER A 61 6.35 8.72 -2.60
CA SER A 61 6.13 7.28 -2.69
C SER A 61 4.93 6.93 -3.56
N LEU A 62 3.86 7.73 -3.55
CA LEU A 62 2.74 7.62 -4.49
C LEU A 62 3.21 7.77 -5.94
N SER A 63 4.08 8.75 -6.21
CA SER A 63 4.63 8.95 -7.55
C SER A 63 5.43 7.74 -8.03
N THR A 64 6.32 7.21 -7.18
CA THR A 64 7.07 5.97 -7.44
C THR A 64 6.13 4.78 -7.63
N PHE A 65 5.12 4.66 -6.78
CA PHE A 65 4.16 3.56 -6.78
C PHE A 65 3.39 3.47 -8.10
N TYR A 66 2.77 4.57 -8.53
CA TYR A 66 1.95 4.59 -9.74
C TYR A 66 2.76 4.71 -11.04
N SER A 67 3.89 5.43 -11.02
CA SER A 67 4.66 5.69 -12.25
C SER A 67 5.71 4.62 -12.56
N GLN A 68 6.19 3.89 -11.55
CA GLN A 68 7.28 2.94 -11.70
C GLN A 68 6.89 1.53 -11.26
N LEU A 69 6.40 1.37 -10.02
CA LEU A 69 6.18 0.04 -9.46
C LEU A 69 5.01 -0.67 -10.14
N ILE A 70 3.82 -0.06 -10.17
CA ILE A 70 2.63 -0.66 -10.78
C ILE A 70 2.89 -1.08 -12.24
N PRO A 71 3.39 -0.19 -13.13
CA PRO A 71 3.66 -0.58 -14.51
C PRO A 71 4.70 -1.70 -14.62
N SER A 72 5.73 -1.67 -13.77
CA SER A 72 6.74 -2.72 -13.71
C SER A 72 6.12 -4.07 -13.31
N LEU A 73 5.21 -4.11 -12.34
CA LEU A 73 4.53 -5.33 -11.91
C LEU A 73 3.53 -5.84 -12.97
N ASP A 74 2.76 -4.95 -13.60
CA ASP A 74 1.76 -5.33 -14.61
C ASP A 74 2.36 -5.80 -15.95
N ALA A 75 3.62 -5.45 -16.23
CA ALA A 75 4.31 -5.92 -17.44
C ALA A 75 4.34 -7.45 -17.50
N GLN A 76 3.78 -8.05 -18.56
CA GLN A 76 3.74 -9.51 -18.68
C GLN A 76 5.14 -10.13 -18.65
N VAL A 77 5.34 -11.15 -17.83
CA VAL A 77 6.52 -12.00 -17.90
C VAL A 77 6.30 -13.01 -19.03
N PRO A 78 7.21 -13.12 -20.01
CA PRO A 78 7.05 -14.10 -21.09
C PRO A 78 6.97 -15.53 -20.55
N ASP A 79 6.08 -16.34 -21.12
CA ASP A 79 5.91 -17.75 -20.77
C ASP A 79 7.23 -18.52 -20.95
N PRO A 80 7.82 -19.08 -19.88
CA PRO A 80 9.07 -19.81 -19.96
C PRO A 80 9.05 -20.98 -20.96
N ASN A 81 7.88 -21.58 -21.17
CA ASN A 81 7.69 -22.70 -22.11
C ASN A 81 7.70 -22.25 -23.58
N LYS A 82 7.41 -20.97 -23.83
CA LYS A 82 7.45 -20.35 -25.17
C LYS A 82 8.80 -19.69 -25.46
N CYS A 83 9.68 -19.60 -24.47
CA CYS A 83 11.01 -19.04 -24.63
C CYS A 83 12.05 -20.14 -24.91
N HIS A 84 12.94 -19.86 -25.87
CA HIS A 84 14.13 -20.68 -26.06
C HIS A 84 14.99 -20.66 -24.77
N ARG A 85 15.67 -21.77 -24.46
CA ARG A 85 16.47 -21.91 -23.22
C ARG A 85 17.49 -20.78 -23.02
N SER A 86 18.01 -20.21 -24.10
CA SER A 86 18.94 -19.05 -24.05
C SER A 86 18.31 -17.79 -23.45
N GLY A 87 16.98 -17.66 -23.44
CA GLY A 87 16.26 -16.54 -22.83
C GLY A 87 15.94 -16.74 -21.34
N TRP A 88 16.13 -17.94 -20.79
CA TRP A 88 15.72 -18.25 -19.42
C TRP A 88 16.43 -17.42 -18.35
N GLN A 89 17.71 -17.11 -18.55
CA GLN A 89 18.44 -16.26 -17.60
C GLN A 89 17.88 -14.84 -17.55
N GLY A 90 17.48 -14.29 -18.71
CA GLY A 90 16.82 -12.98 -18.78
C GLY A 90 15.45 -12.99 -18.10
N LEU A 91 14.68 -14.07 -18.27
CA LEU A 91 13.39 -14.24 -17.56
C LEU A 91 13.57 -14.33 -16.05
N LEU A 92 14.55 -15.10 -15.58
CA LEU A 92 14.85 -15.20 -14.16
C LEU A 92 15.27 -13.84 -13.58
N GLN A 93 16.12 -13.09 -14.28
CA GLN A 93 16.52 -11.75 -13.85
C GLN A 93 15.33 -10.79 -13.78
N LEU A 94 14.43 -10.84 -14.77
CA LEU A 94 13.21 -10.02 -14.77
C LEU A 94 12.29 -10.37 -13.61
N ALA A 95 12.06 -11.67 -13.36
CA ALA A 95 11.27 -12.17 -12.23
C ALA A 95 11.85 -11.70 -10.90
N VAL A 96 13.16 -11.88 -10.70
CA VAL A 96 13.87 -11.44 -9.49
C VAL A 96 13.76 -9.92 -9.31
N ALA A 97 13.95 -9.14 -10.37
CA ALA A 97 13.85 -7.69 -10.31
C ALA A 97 12.45 -7.23 -9.89
N LYS A 98 11.38 -7.81 -10.46
CA LYS A 98 9.99 -7.52 -10.10
C LYS A 98 9.71 -7.82 -8.62
N THR A 99 10.08 -9.02 -8.15
CA THR A 99 9.90 -9.40 -6.74
C THR A 99 10.69 -8.48 -5.82
N HIS A 100 11.93 -8.16 -6.17
CA HIS A 100 12.79 -7.30 -5.36
C HIS A 100 12.23 -5.88 -5.28
N SER A 101 11.75 -5.30 -6.38
CA SER A 101 11.11 -3.97 -6.38
C SER A 101 9.85 -3.93 -5.52
N SER A 102 8.97 -4.94 -5.61
CA SER A 102 7.79 -4.99 -4.73
C SER A 102 8.19 -5.15 -3.27
N PHE A 103 9.13 -6.04 -2.97
CA PHE A 103 9.60 -6.28 -1.61
C PHE A 103 10.17 -5.02 -0.98
N HIS A 104 11.10 -4.31 -1.64
CA HIS A 104 11.67 -3.07 -1.10
C HIS A 104 10.61 -1.99 -0.87
N PHE A 105 9.66 -1.86 -1.79
CA PHE A 105 8.58 -0.90 -1.63
C PHE A 105 7.65 -1.26 -0.45
N GLN A 106 7.38 -2.55 -0.24
CA GLN A 106 6.64 -3.01 0.95
C GLN A 106 7.39 -2.67 2.25
N LEU A 107 8.72 -2.82 2.28
CA LEU A 107 9.52 -2.42 3.46
C LEU A 107 9.42 -0.91 3.74
N GLU A 108 9.42 -0.08 2.69
CA GLU A 108 9.21 1.36 2.82
C GLU A 108 7.84 1.67 3.44
N CYS A 109 6.77 1.01 2.96
CA CYS A 109 5.45 1.15 3.55
C CYS A 109 5.43 0.74 5.03
N GLU A 110 6.05 -0.38 5.39
CA GLU A 110 6.15 -0.82 6.79
C GLU A 110 6.81 0.25 7.67
N ASP A 111 7.92 0.83 7.21
CA ASP A 111 8.68 1.83 7.96
C ASP A 111 7.84 3.07 8.24
N HIS A 112 7.09 3.54 7.23
CA HIS A 112 6.18 4.67 7.39
C HIS A 112 4.99 4.33 8.30
N ILE A 113 4.42 3.14 8.19
CA ILE A 113 3.35 2.68 9.08
C ILE A 113 3.83 2.68 10.53
N VAL A 114 4.99 2.08 10.82
CA VAL A 114 5.51 2.01 12.20
C VAL A 114 5.80 3.41 12.75
N ARG A 115 6.38 4.30 11.93
CA ARG A 115 6.62 5.70 12.32
C ARG A 115 5.32 6.44 12.64
N LEU A 116 4.28 6.28 11.83
CA LEU A 116 2.98 6.92 12.06
C LEU A 116 2.28 6.39 13.32
N VAL A 117 2.40 5.08 13.58
CA VAL A 117 1.76 4.46 14.76
C VAL A 117 2.50 4.77 16.07
N LYS A 118 3.83 4.85 16.04
CA LYS A 118 4.65 5.00 17.26
C LYS A 118 5.18 6.42 17.47
N GLY A 119 5.10 7.29 16.46
CA GLY A 119 5.67 8.64 16.51
C GLY A 119 7.15 8.60 16.90
N ASP A 120 7.52 9.43 17.86
CA ASP A 120 8.89 9.53 18.38
C ASP A 120 9.39 8.24 19.07
N SER A 121 8.47 7.34 19.43
CA SER A 121 8.80 6.04 20.04
C SER A 121 9.01 4.92 19.01
N ALA A 122 9.07 5.25 17.71
CA ALA A 122 9.23 4.25 16.67
C ALA A 122 10.58 3.53 16.79
N PRO A 123 10.60 2.18 16.81
CA PRO A 123 11.85 1.44 16.81
C PRO A 123 12.61 1.66 15.50
N ALA A 124 13.93 1.45 15.52
CA ALA A 124 14.72 1.42 14.31
C ALA A 124 14.24 0.27 13.39
N PRO A 125 14.09 0.50 12.08
CA PRO A 125 13.65 -0.54 11.17
C PRO A 125 14.64 -1.72 11.13
N PRO A 126 14.17 -2.98 11.18
CA PRO A 126 15.02 -4.15 11.05
C PRO A 126 15.74 -4.19 9.69
N PRO A 127 16.93 -4.82 9.61
CA PRO A 127 17.59 -5.07 8.34
C PRO A 127 16.68 -5.84 7.39
N ALA A 128 16.79 -5.58 6.08
CA ALA A 128 15.96 -6.22 5.05
C ALA A 128 15.97 -7.76 5.12
N SER A 129 17.11 -8.36 5.46
CA SER A 129 17.25 -9.82 5.63
C SER A 129 16.55 -10.40 6.88
N LYS A 130 16.04 -9.53 7.76
CA LYS A 130 15.30 -9.88 8.98
C LYS A 130 13.87 -9.34 8.97
N ARG A 131 13.35 -8.98 7.78
CA ARG A 131 11.98 -8.52 7.58
C ARG A 131 11.03 -9.70 7.41
N SER A 132 10.84 -10.41 8.53
CA SER A 132 9.77 -11.38 8.72
C SER A 132 9.36 -11.42 10.19
N GLU A 133 8.18 -11.96 10.46
CA GLU A 133 7.68 -12.13 11.83
C GLU A 133 8.61 -13.01 12.68
N ASP A 134 9.19 -14.06 12.09
CA ASP A 134 10.11 -14.96 12.78
C ASP A 134 11.39 -14.27 13.26
N PHE A 135 11.91 -13.30 12.49
CA PHE A 135 13.16 -12.62 12.80
C PHE A 135 12.97 -11.29 13.54
N SER A 136 11.84 -10.62 13.35
CA SER A 136 11.53 -9.31 13.93
C SER A 136 10.10 -9.24 14.47
N PRO A 137 9.73 -10.10 15.43
CA PRO A 137 8.34 -10.23 15.88
C PRO A 137 7.78 -8.92 16.45
N GLU A 138 8.58 -8.15 17.20
CA GLU A 138 8.13 -6.88 17.77
C GLU A 138 7.80 -5.81 16.71
N TRP A 139 8.47 -5.86 15.56
CA TRP A 139 8.16 -5.00 14.42
C TRP A 139 6.80 -5.38 13.81
N TYR A 140 6.62 -6.68 13.54
CA TYR A 140 5.41 -7.19 12.90
C TYR A 140 4.17 -7.18 13.82
N LYS A 141 4.34 -7.15 15.14
CA LYS A 141 3.29 -6.79 16.12
C LYS A 141 2.74 -5.37 15.94
N ILE A 142 3.40 -4.50 15.20
CA ILE A 142 2.91 -3.16 14.88
C ILE A 142 2.34 -3.14 13.45
N VAL A 143 3.08 -3.70 12.50
CA VAL A 143 2.72 -3.72 11.08
C VAL A 143 1.41 -4.47 10.85
N TYR A 144 1.32 -5.75 11.25
CA TYR A 144 0.17 -6.58 10.90
C TYR A 144 -1.13 -6.10 11.51
N PRO A 145 -1.20 -5.72 12.80
CA PRO A 145 -2.43 -5.16 13.34
C PRO A 145 -2.86 -3.89 12.63
N THR A 146 -1.91 -3.09 12.12
CA THR A 146 -2.25 -1.85 11.39
C THR A 146 -2.75 -2.14 9.98
N LEU A 147 -2.11 -3.06 9.25
CA LEU A 147 -2.58 -3.50 7.93
C LEU A 147 -3.94 -4.22 7.99
N LEU A 148 -4.26 -4.87 9.11
CA LEU A 148 -5.46 -5.68 9.30
C LEU A 148 -6.46 -5.07 10.29
N ARG A 149 -6.39 -3.76 10.52
CA ARG A 149 -7.19 -3.02 11.52
C ARG A 149 -8.71 -3.12 11.31
N GLY A 150 -9.17 -3.56 10.13
CA GLY A 150 -10.58 -3.62 9.78
C GLY A 150 -11.14 -2.22 9.48
N ASP A 151 -12.35 -1.95 9.95
CA ASP A 151 -12.95 -0.62 9.86
C ASP A 151 -12.36 0.27 10.96
N VAL A 152 -11.98 1.51 10.63
CA VAL A 152 -11.50 2.50 11.58
C VAL A 152 -12.30 3.79 11.44
N GLU A 153 -13.04 4.18 12.48
CA GLU A 153 -13.84 5.40 12.46
C GLU A 153 -12.96 6.65 12.26
N LEU A 154 -13.29 7.43 11.23
CA LEU A 154 -12.59 8.65 10.88
C LEU A 154 -13.27 9.85 11.53
N ARG A 155 -12.80 10.22 12.72
CA ARG A 155 -13.29 11.37 13.48
C ARG A 155 -12.59 12.66 13.04
N ASP A 156 -13.26 13.81 13.17
CA ASP A 156 -12.72 15.14 12.86
C ASP A 156 -11.71 15.66 13.90
N THR A 157 -10.86 14.79 14.42
CA THR A 157 -9.84 15.08 15.43
C THR A 157 -8.46 15.27 14.79
N LYS A 158 -7.47 15.72 15.58
CA LYS A 158 -6.07 15.88 15.15
C LYS A 158 -5.43 14.62 14.54
N SER A 159 -5.99 13.44 14.81
CA SER A 159 -5.54 12.15 14.29
C SER A 159 -6.08 11.81 12.89
N ARG A 160 -7.01 12.62 12.33
CA ARG A 160 -7.62 12.36 11.01
C ARG A 160 -6.59 12.18 9.91
N ASP A 161 -5.62 13.09 9.85
CA ASP A 161 -4.57 13.06 8.82
C ASP A 161 -3.66 11.84 8.97
N THR A 162 -3.36 11.44 10.22
CA THR A 162 -2.56 10.23 10.50
C THR A 162 -3.29 8.96 10.07
N GLU A 163 -4.58 8.83 10.37
CA GLU A 163 -5.35 7.63 9.96
C GLU A 163 -5.53 7.56 8.45
N LEU A 164 -5.76 8.70 7.78
CA LEU A 164 -5.79 8.77 6.32
C LEU A 164 -4.45 8.41 5.69
N GLU A 165 -3.35 8.94 6.24
CA GLU A 165 -2.01 8.61 5.76
C GLU A 165 -1.69 7.11 5.96
N LEU A 166 -2.00 6.56 7.13
CA LEU A 166 -1.87 5.12 7.41
C LEU A 166 -2.68 4.27 6.44
N PHE A 167 -3.91 4.68 6.14
CA PHE A 167 -4.77 3.99 5.19
C PHE A 167 -4.15 3.95 3.78
N VAL A 168 -3.56 5.05 3.32
CA VAL A 168 -2.88 5.08 2.02
C VAL A 168 -1.63 4.20 2.00
N TRP A 169 -0.80 4.24 3.05
CA TRP A 169 0.37 3.36 3.15
C TRP A 169 -0.01 1.88 3.18
N ALA A 170 -1.06 1.54 3.93
CA ALA A 170 -1.60 0.18 3.97
C ALA A 170 -2.14 -0.26 2.61
N HIS A 171 -2.84 0.63 1.90
CA HIS A 171 -3.33 0.37 0.54
C HIS A 171 -2.18 0.09 -0.43
N MET A 172 -1.15 0.95 -0.46
CA MET A 172 0.00 0.76 -1.34
C MET A 172 0.77 -0.54 -1.02
N PHE A 173 0.91 -0.88 0.26
CA PHE A 173 1.50 -2.16 0.69
C PHE A 173 0.70 -3.35 0.13
N GLN A 174 -0.61 -3.37 0.34
CA GLN A 174 -1.47 -4.49 -0.05
C GLN A 174 -1.49 -4.69 -1.57
N VAL A 175 -1.59 -3.60 -2.33
CA VAL A 175 -1.58 -3.67 -3.80
C VAL A 175 -0.21 -4.11 -4.33
N ALA A 176 0.90 -3.66 -3.72
CA ALA A 176 2.24 -4.11 -4.10
C ALA A 176 2.44 -5.62 -3.84
N ASP A 177 2.01 -6.12 -2.68
CA ASP A 177 2.06 -7.54 -2.33
C ASP A 177 1.23 -8.37 -3.30
N GLU A 178 -0.03 -7.99 -3.49
CA GLU A 178 -0.96 -8.76 -4.29
C GLU A 178 -0.60 -8.80 -5.77
N ARG A 179 -0.21 -7.67 -6.39
CA ARG A 179 0.26 -7.65 -7.78
C ARG A 179 1.55 -8.44 -7.96
N SER A 180 2.43 -8.45 -6.96
CA SER A 180 3.64 -9.28 -7.00
C SER A 180 3.31 -10.78 -6.99
N ARG A 181 2.29 -11.20 -6.24
CA ARG A 181 1.81 -12.59 -6.25
C ARG A 181 1.18 -12.99 -7.59
N LYS A 182 0.45 -12.07 -8.24
CA LYS A 182 -0.14 -12.28 -9.58
C LYS A 182 0.90 -12.38 -10.70
N CYS A 183 2.09 -11.81 -10.55
CA CYS A 183 3.16 -11.91 -11.57
C CYS A 183 3.64 -13.34 -11.85
N PHE A 184 3.34 -14.30 -10.96
CA PHE A 184 3.85 -15.67 -11.00
C PHE A 184 2.76 -16.74 -11.11
N GLN A 185 1.50 -16.35 -11.32
CA GLN A 185 0.37 -17.24 -11.59
C GLN A 185 0.10 -17.30 -13.09
#